data_AF-A0A6V7WEV0-F1
#
_entry.id   AF-A0A6V7WEV0-F1
#
_cell.length_a   1.000
_cell.length_b   1.000
_cell.length_c   1.000
_cell.angle_alpha   90.00
_cell.angle_beta   90.00
_cell.angle_gamma   90.00
#
_symmetry.space_group_name_H-M   'P 1'
#
loop_
_entity.id
_entity.type
_entity.pdbx_description
1 polymer ?
#
loop_
_entity_poly.entity_id
_entity_poly.type
_entity_poly.pdbx_seq_one_letter_code
_entity_poly.pdbx_strand_id
1 'polypeptide(L)'
;MATFFTSTLLIISIIATSEGMNTNRSASTSDSLQTQKDCKVIYGMFVPVAGSRMHGDAKNAMKKNNPSLTNKLIVSGGNSKYSVTLQVENQPKCVAQNNGTPVECQIQGDKLSGKLIYDIENGPSVYVPFKDTPIFVGNKSEIVLDGYDMKDHKLTLSMNKVKLMIEPTNKQIVKACGAKN
;
A
#
# COMPACT_ATOMS: atom_id res chain seq x y z
N MET A 1 -24.55 -64.00 26.11
CA MET A 1 -23.22 -63.85 26.75
C MET A 1 -22.52 -62.71 26.03
N ALA A 2 -22.21 -61.64 26.73
CA ALA A 2 -21.57 -60.45 26.19
C ALA A 2 -20.05 -60.56 26.29
N THR A 3 -19.36 -60.07 25.27
CA THR A 3 -18.03 -59.45 25.42
C THR A 3 -17.90 -58.33 24.37
N PHE A 4 -17.84 -57.11 24.89
CA PHE A 4 -17.41 -55.86 24.24
C PHE A 4 -15.85 -55.89 24.10
N PHE A 5 -15.07 -55.01 23.44
CA PHE A 5 -15.08 -53.54 23.27
C PHE A 5 -14.01 -53.13 22.19
N THR A 6 -14.35 -52.13 21.39
CA THR A 6 -13.59 -50.93 20.89
C THR A 6 -12.06 -50.89 20.62
N SER A 7 -11.75 -50.29 19.46
CA SER A 7 -10.65 -49.39 19.01
C SER A 7 -9.52 -48.97 19.98
N THR A 8 -8.27 -48.89 19.50
CA THR A 8 -7.54 -47.64 19.15
C THR A 8 -6.03 -47.84 18.86
N LEU A 9 -5.49 -46.81 18.20
CA LEU A 9 -4.14 -46.50 17.72
C LEU A 9 -2.94 -46.99 18.55
N LEU A 10 -1.87 -47.28 17.82
CA LEU A 10 -0.52 -47.48 18.33
C LEU A 10 0.16 -46.11 18.55
N ILE A 11 0.42 -45.76 19.80
CA ILE A 11 1.26 -44.63 20.24
C ILE A 11 2.66 -45.18 20.52
N ILE A 12 3.69 -44.59 19.91
CA ILE A 12 5.09 -44.80 20.32
C ILE A 12 5.56 -43.52 21.03
N SER A 13 5.70 -43.62 22.35
CA SER A 13 6.48 -42.72 23.22
C SER A 13 7.96 -43.14 23.12
N ILE A 14 8.96 -42.27 23.31
CA ILE A 14 9.56 -41.99 24.63
C ILE A 14 10.43 -40.69 24.56
N ILE A 15 10.47 -40.05 25.72
CA ILE A 15 10.97 -38.75 26.17
C ILE A 15 12.50 -38.74 26.40
N ALA A 16 13.15 -37.58 26.27
CA ALA A 16 14.16 -37.10 27.23
C ALA A 16 14.55 -35.62 26.99
N THR A 17 14.31 -34.80 28.01
CA THR A 17 14.78 -33.41 28.19
C THR A 17 16.17 -33.38 28.82
N SER A 18 17.06 -32.47 28.39
CA SER A 18 18.00 -31.75 29.30
C SER A 18 18.63 -30.52 28.62
N GLU A 19 18.37 -29.38 29.25
CA GLU A 19 19.19 -28.20 29.57
C GLU A 19 20.41 -27.80 28.70
N GLY A 20 20.49 -26.51 28.34
CA GLY A 20 21.72 -25.91 27.83
C GLY A 20 21.58 -24.47 27.31
N MET A 21 21.89 -23.50 28.17
CA MET A 21 22.07 -22.07 27.89
C MET A 21 23.07 -21.76 26.75
N ASN A 22 22.81 -20.64 26.05
CA ASN A 22 23.74 -19.72 25.36
C ASN A 22 24.90 -20.31 24.55
N THR A 23 24.94 -20.00 23.24
CA THR A 23 26.13 -19.41 22.60
C THR A 23 25.81 -18.95 21.17
N ASN A 24 26.32 -17.76 20.81
CA ASN A 24 26.42 -17.22 19.47
C ASN A 24 26.82 -18.27 18.42
N ARG A 25 26.14 -18.30 17.26
CA ARG A 25 26.78 -18.58 15.96
C ARG A 25 25.90 -18.13 14.80
N SER A 26 26.43 -17.15 14.07
CA SER A 26 26.07 -16.78 12.70
C SER A 26 26.28 -17.94 11.72
N ALA A 27 25.65 -17.77 10.54
CA ALA A 27 25.86 -18.46 9.26
C ALA A 27 25.35 -19.91 9.22
N SER A 28 24.67 -20.40 8.18
CA SER A 28 24.83 -20.14 6.74
C SER A 28 23.50 -20.48 6.03
N THR A 29 22.90 -19.57 5.27
CA THR A 29 22.86 -19.59 3.79
C THR A 29 23.19 -20.92 3.11
N SER A 30 22.21 -21.51 2.43
CA SER A 30 22.37 -21.92 1.02
C SER A 30 21.06 -22.48 0.42
N ASP A 31 20.64 -21.82 -0.64
CA ASP A 31 20.00 -22.33 -1.86
C ASP A 31 18.68 -23.09 -1.81
N SER A 32 17.61 -22.31 -1.92
CA SER A 32 16.62 -22.51 -3.00
C SER A 32 16.10 -21.15 -3.47
N LEU A 33 16.99 -20.41 -4.14
CA LEU A 33 16.69 -19.19 -4.89
C LEU A 33 16.04 -19.58 -6.23
N GLN A 34 14.71 -19.57 -6.28
CA GLN A 34 13.97 -19.25 -7.49
C GLN A 34 12.51 -18.97 -7.11
N THR A 35 12.06 -17.74 -7.37
CA THR A 35 10.66 -17.25 -7.33
C THR A 35 10.02 -16.86 -5.99
N GLN A 36 10.74 -16.17 -5.09
CA GLN A 36 10.06 -15.31 -4.08
C GLN A 36 10.13 -13.84 -4.51
N LYS A 37 8.97 -13.27 -4.85
CA LYS A 37 8.79 -11.84 -5.09
C LYS A 37 8.77 -11.16 -3.71
N ASP A 38 9.88 -10.56 -3.29
CA ASP A 38 9.94 -9.78 -2.05
C ASP A 38 8.92 -8.65 -2.09
N CYS A 39 7.85 -8.73 -1.30
CA CYS A 39 6.84 -7.69 -1.23
C CYS A 39 7.31 -6.55 -0.33
N LYS A 40 8.07 -5.62 -0.91
CA LYS A 40 8.54 -4.42 -0.22
C LYS A 40 7.37 -3.45 -0.02
N VAL A 41 7.15 -2.98 1.21
CA VAL A 41 6.18 -1.91 1.52
C VAL A 41 6.95 -0.69 2.00
N ILE A 42 6.69 0.44 1.35
CA ILE A 42 7.30 1.73 1.67
C ILE A 42 6.20 2.63 2.21
N TYR A 43 6.34 3.09 3.45
CA TYR A 43 5.44 4.12 3.96
C TYR A 43 5.99 5.47 3.56
N GLY A 44 5.25 6.18 2.72
CA GLY A 44 5.60 7.51 2.25
C GLY A 44 4.83 8.61 2.97
N MET A 45 5.28 9.85 2.78
CA MET A 45 4.56 11.05 3.17
C MET A 45 4.62 12.08 2.05
N PHE A 46 3.55 12.87 1.89
CA PHE A 46 3.58 14.02 0.99
C PHE A 46 4.55 15.08 1.53
N VAL A 47 5.49 15.51 0.69
CA VAL A 47 6.39 16.61 0.99
C VAL A 47 6.26 17.69 -0.10
N PRO A 48 6.43 18.98 0.27
CA PRO A 48 6.42 20.06 -0.71
C PRO A 48 7.66 20.00 -1.61
N VAL A 49 7.50 20.19 -2.91
CA VAL A 49 8.63 20.41 -3.84
C VAL A 49 9.14 21.84 -3.65
N ALA A 50 10.45 22.06 -3.56
CA ALA A 50 11.09 23.33 -3.20
C ALA A 50 10.36 24.58 -3.74
N GLY A 51 9.91 25.46 -2.83
CA GLY A 51 9.14 26.67 -3.16
C GLY A 51 7.63 26.49 -3.30
N SER A 52 7.11 25.26 -3.27
CA SER A 52 5.67 24.96 -3.40
C SER A 52 5.02 24.78 -2.02
N ARG A 53 3.77 25.22 -1.87
CA ARG A 53 2.91 24.82 -0.74
C ARG A 53 2.40 23.40 -0.98
N MET A 54 2.14 22.61 0.06
CA MET A 54 1.58 21.24 -0.03
C MET A 54 0.31 21.12 -0.89
N HIS A 55 -0.41 22.23 -1.08
CA HIS A 55 -1.60 22.32 -1.93
C HIS A 55 -1.46 23.34 -3.07
N GLY A 56 -0.28 23.95 -3.25
CA GLY A 56 -0.05 25.04 -4.21
C GLY A 56 -1.14 26.12 -4.17
N ASP A 57 -1.48 26.66 -5.34
CA ASP A 57 -2.66 27.52 -5.55
C ASP A 57 -3.99 26.75 -5.49
N ALA A 58 -3.95 25.41 -5.45
CA ALA A 58 -5.16 24.61 -5.49
C ALA A 58 -6.03 24.79 -4.26
N LYS A 59 -5.48 25.16 -3.08
CA LYS A 59 -6.31 25.49 -1.89
C LYS A 59 -7.40 26.53 -2.20
N ASN A 60 -7.10 27.49 -3.08
CA ASN A 60 -8.02 28.55 -3.49
C ASN A 60 -8.87 28.15 -4.72
N ALA A 61 -8.43 27.14 -5.49
CA ALA A 61 -9.13 26.63 -6.67
C ALA A 61 -9.94 25.34 -6.41
N MET A 62 -10.07 24.89 -5.15
CA MET A 62 -10.81 23.67 -4.82
C MET A 62 -12.31 23.89 -5.04
N LYS A 63 -12.80 23.39 -6.18
CA LYS A 63 -14.22 23.20 -6.40
C LYS A 63 -14.74 22.14 -5.43
N LYS A 64 -15.76 22.49 -4.63
CA LYS A 64 -16.46 21.55 -3.73
C LYS A 64 -17.02 20.37 -4.52
N ASN A 65 -17.12 19.21 -3.87
CA ASN A 65 -17.83 18.08 -4.44
C ASN A 65 -19.33 18.39 -4.53
N ASN A 66 -19.97 17.93 -5.60
CA ASN A 66 -21.42 17.88 -5.68
C ASN A 66 -21.88 16.52 -5.10
N PRO A 67 -22.64 16.51 -3.99
CA PRO A 67 -23.11 15.26 -3.38
C PRO A 67 -24.05 14.44 -4.28
N SER A 68 -24.63 15.05 -5.33
CA SER A 68 -25.50 14.35 -6.27
C SER A 68 -24.76 13.61 -7.40
N LEU A 69 -23.42 13.69 -7.44
CA LEU A 69 -22.61 13.10 -8.50
C LEU A 69 -21.62 12.08 -7.93
N THR A 70 -21.40 11.00 -8.68
CA THR A 70 -20.40 9.98 -8.33
C THR A 70 -18.99 10.55 -8.43
N ASN A 71 -18.17 10.25 -7.44
CA ASN A 71 -16.75 10.60 -7.44
C ASN A 71 -15.98 9.74 -8.44
N LYS A 72 -14.99 10.31 -9.12
CA LYS A 72 -14.18 9.62 -10.13
C LYS A 72 -12.70 9.71 -9.81
N LEU A 73 -12.01 8.57 -9.81
CA LEU A 73 -10.56 8.50 -9.71
C LEU A 73 -9.97 8.23 -11.10
N ILE A 74 -9.02 9.06 -11.52
CA ILE A 74 -8.29 8.93 -12.78
C ILE A 74 -6.81 8.87 -12.45
N VAL A 75 -6.14 7.83 -12.96
CA VAL A 75 -4.71 7.60 -12.74
C VAL A 75 -4.04 7.45 -14.10
N SER A 76 -2.92 8.13 -14.31
CA SER A 76 -2.20 8.12 -15.60
C SER A 76 -0.71 8.41 -15.43
N GLY A 77 0.05 8.34 -16.53
CA GLY A 77 1.49 8.59 -16.51
C GLY A 77 2.29 7.42 -15.96
N GLY A 78 3.57 7.68 -15.67
CA GLY A 78 4.56 6.68 -15.30
C GLY A 78 5.03 5.81 -16.47
N ASN A 79 6.23 5.26 -16.34
CA ASN A 79 6.84 4.38 -17.33
C ASN A 79 6.61 2.88 -17.04
N SER A 80 6.03 2.56 -15.88
CA SER A 80 5.72 1.19 -15.45
C SER A 80 4.22 1.07 -15.23
N LYS A 81 3.67 -0.16 -15.31
CA LYS A 81 2.28 -0.36 -14.89
C LYS A 81 2.20 -0.21 -13.38
N TYR A 82 1.16 0.45 -12.91
CA TYR A 82 0.84 0.53 -11.49
C TYR A 82 -0.65 0.76 -11.28
N SER A 83 -1.10 0.43 -10.09
CA SER A 83 -2.45 0.77 -9.64
C SER A 83 -2.40 1.68 -8.44
N VAL A 84 -3.41 2.53 -8.30
CA VAL A 84 -3.61 3.36 -7.11
C VAL A 84 -4.90 2.93 -6.45
N THR A 85 -4.80 2.51 -5.20
CA THR A 85 -5.95 2.30 -4.32
C THR A 85 -6.15 3.53 -3.45
N LEU A 86 -7.27 4.21 -3.61
CA LEU A 86 -7.80 5.18 -2.67
C LEU A 86 -8.61 4.46 -1.60
N GLN A 87 -8.09 4.45 -0.37
CA GLN A 87 -8.76 3.90 0.79
C GLN A 87 -9.10 5.02 1.77
N VAL A 88 -10.35 5.45 1.76
CA VAL A 88 -10.91 6.35 2.76
C VAL A 88 -11.39 5.55 3.98
N GLU A 89 -11.19 6.11 5.18
CA GLU A 89 -11.67 5.51 6.44
C GLU A 89 -13.19 5.25 6.39
N ASN A 90 -13.59 4.03 6.76
CA ASN A 90 -14.99 3.58 6.81
C ASN A 90 -15.76 3.71 5.48
N GLN A 91 -15.05 3.75 4.35
CA GLN A 91 -15.63 3.81 3.01
C GLN A 91 -15.08 2.67 2.13
N PRO A 92 -15.80 2.29 1.06
CA PRO A 92 -15.30 1.34 0.07
C PRO A 92 -13.98 1.80 -0.55
N LYS A 93 -13.10 0.85 -0.86
CA LYS A 93 -11.86 1.13 -1.61
C LYS A 93 -12.20 1.45 -3.06
N CYS A 94 -11.48 2.40 -3.65
CA CYS A 94 -11.54 2.70 -5.08
C CYS A 94 -10.17 2.45 -5.72
N VAL A 95 -10.11 1.63 -6.77
CA VAL A 95 -8.84 1.21 -7.40
C VAL A 95 -8.84 1.63 -8.86
N ALA A 96 -7.79 2.34 -9.28
CA ALA A 96 -7.61 2.73 -10.67
C ALA A 96 -6.22 2.32 -11.18
N GLN A 97 -6.17 1.90 -12.45
CA GLN A 97 -4.92 1.58 -13.14
C GLN A 97 -4.38 2.85 -13.83
N ASN A 98 -3.07 2.92 -14.09
CA ASN A 98 -2.44 4.07 -14.73
C ASN A 98 -2.65 4.18 -16.24
N ASN A 99 -3.87 3.97 -16.70
CA ASN A 99 -4.25 3.99 -18.12
C ASN A 99 -5.08 5.23 -18.51
N GLY A 100 -5.31 6.17 -17.59
CA GLY A 100 -6.12 7.37 -17.82
C GLY A 100 -7.63 7.13 -17.81
N THR A 101 -8.08 5.89 -17.66
CA THR A 101 -9.52 5.56 -17.64
C THR A 101 -10.13 5.95 -16.29
N PRO A 102 -11.22 6.75 -16.27
CA PRO A 102 -11.92 7.07 -15.04
C PRO A 102 -12.56 5.85 -14.39
N VAL A 103 -12.36 5.68 -13.09
CA VAL A 103 -13.05 4.69 -12.26
C VAL A 103 -14.04 5.42 -11.34
N GLU A 104 -15.27 4.92 -11.28
CA GLU A 104 -16.30 5.42 -10.38
C GLU A 104 -16.04 4.93 -8.95
N CYS A 105 -15.98 5.87 -8.01
CA CYS A 105 -15.74 5.63 -6.60
C CYS A 105 -17.01 5.91 -5.79
N GLN A 106 -17.44 4.92 -5.02
CA GLN A 106 -18.53 5.07 -4.05
C GLN A 106 -18.04 5.70 -2.74
N ILE A 107 -17.43 6.89 -2.83
CA ILE A 107 -16.92 7.65 -1.69
C ILE A 107 -17.86 8.82 -1.43
N GLN A 108 -18.30 8.99 -0.19
CA GLN A 108 -19.23 10.05 0.22
C GLN A 108 -18.54 11.11 1.09
N GLY A 109 -18.92 12.39 0.94
CA GLY A 109 -18.44 13.51 1.77
C GLY A 109 -17.33 14.38 1.15
N ASP A 110 -17.01 15.48 1.84
CA ASP A 110 -16.09 16.52 1.35
C ASP A 110 -14.66 16.44 1.92
N LYS A 111 -14.53 16.04 3.18
CA LYS A 111 -13.25 15.92 3.89
C LYS A 111 -13.16 14.55 4.53
N LEU A 112 -12.17 13.79 4.10
CA LEU A 112 -12.02 12.41 4.49
C LEU A 112 -10.55 12.16 4.81
N SER A 113 -10.32 11.27 5.77
CA SER A 113 -8.99 10.77 6.12
C SER A 113 -8.82 9.37 5.56
N GLY A 114 -7.58 8.96 5.29
CA GLY A 114 -7.32 7.67 4.69
C GLY A 114 -5.89 7.52 4.20
N LYS A 115 -5.73 6.69 3.17
CA LYS A 115 -4.44 6.47 2.50
C LYS A 115 -4.60 6.21 1.01
N LEU A 116 -3.57 6.59 0.27
CA LEU A 116 -3.32 6.17 -1.10
C LEU A 116 -2.29 5.05 -1.07
N ILE A 117 -2.54 3.98 -1.81
CA ILE A 117 -1.61 2.86 -1.97
C ILE A 117 -1.24 2.78 -3.45
N TYR A 118 0.05 2.92 -3.76
CA TYR A 118 0.59 2.79 -5.10
C TYR A 118 1.23 1.41 -5.23
N ASP A 119 0.62 0.53 -6.00
CA ASP A 119 1.14 -0.82 -6.27
C ASP A 119 1.88 -0.81 -7.60
N ILE A 120 3.22 -0.68 -7.55
CA ILE A 120 4.09 -0.59 -8.72
C ILE A 120 4.43 -2.00 -9.22
N GLU A 121 4.21 -2.26 -10.50
CA GLU A 121 4.55 -3.56 -11.10
C GLU A 121 6.05 -3.86 -10.91
N ASN A 122 6.34 -5.00 -10.29
CA ASN A 122 7.70 -5.45 -9.94
C ASN A 122 8.47 -4.49 -9.00
N GLY A 123 7.77 -3.53 -8.40
CA GLY A 123 8.29 -2.60 -7.41
C GLY A 123 7.65 -2.81 -6.02
N PRO A 124 7.97 -1.92 -5.07
CA PRO A 124 7.29 -1.90 -3.78
C PRO A 124 5.88 -1.32 -3.89
N SER A 125 5.04 -1.65 -2.91
CA SER A 125 3.81 -0.88 -2.67
C SER A 125 4.13 0.34 -1.80
N VAL A 126 3.73 1.54 -2.24
CA VAL A 126 3.96 2.79 -1.50
C VAL A 126 2.67 3.24 -0.82
N TYR A 127 2.69 3.39 0.51
CA TYR A 127 1.53 3.70 1.34
C TYR A 127 1.64 5.12 1.84
N VAL A 128 0.70 5.99 1.46
CA VAL A 128 0.76 7.42 1.78
C VAL A 128 -0.53 7.84 2.49
N PRO A 129 -0.48 8.13 3.80
CA PRO A 129 -1.65 8.61 4.53
C PRO A 129 -1.99 10.05 4.14
N PHE A 130 -3.27 10.39 4.25
CA PHE A 130 -3.76 11.76 4.17
C PHE A 130 -4.79 11.99 5.28
N LYS A 131 -4.82 13.21 5.83
CA LYS A 131 -5.74 13.61 6.89
C LYS A 131 -6.25 15.00 6.61
N ASP A 132 -7.56 15.19 6.74
CA ASP A 132 -8.24 16.47 6.50
C ASP A 132 -7.92 17.10 5.13
N THR A 133 -7.49 16.26 4.17
CA THR A 133 -7.05 16.67 2.84
C THR A 133 -8.11 16.29 1.82
N PRO A 134 -8.69 17.27 1.12
CA PRO A 134 -9.57 16.99 -0.01
C PRO A 134 -8.80 16.34 -1.17
N ILE A 135 -9.13 15.07 -1.46
CA ILE A 135 -8.54 14.29 -2.56
C ILE A 135 -9.30 14.51 -3.89
N PHE A 136 -10.56 14.94 -3.81
CA PHE A 136 -11.41 15.25 -4.96
C PHE A 136 -11.56 16.77 -5.14
N VAL A 137 -11.59 17.20 -6.40
CA VAL A 137 -11.93 18.55 -6.84
C VAL A 137 -13.07 18.43 -7.84
N GLY A 138 -14.26 18.92 -7.46
CA GLY A 138 -15.46 18.82 -8.30
C GLY A 138 -15.82 17.38 -8.68
N ASN A 139 -15.82 16.47 -7.71
CA ASN A 139 -16.06 15.03 -7.86
C ASN A 139 -15.00 14.25 -8.68
N LYS A 140 -13.86 14.86 -9.01
CA LYS A 140 -12.77 14.19 -9.74
C LYS A 140 -11.48 14.24 -8.91
N SER A 141 -10.80 13.10 -8.81
CA SER A 141 -9.43 13.00 -8.32
C SER A 141 -8.56 12.52 -9.47
N GLU A 142 -7.60 13.35 -9.87
CA GLU A 142 -6.68 13.05 -10.96
C GLU A 142 -5.27 12.93 -10.44
N ILE A 143 -4.65 11.77 -10.64
CA ILE A 143 -3.27 11.48 -10.24
C ILE A 143 -2.50 11.18 -11.52
N VAL A 144 -1.45 11.95 -11.76
CA VAL A 144 -0.50 11.74 -12.86
C VAL A 144 0.84 11.42 -12.24
N LEU A 145 1.36 10.22 -12.46
CA LEU A 145 2.71 9.87 -12.03
C LEU A 145 3.73 10.44 -13.01
N ASP A 146 4.65 11.26 -12.50
CA ASP A 146 5.74 11.82 -13.31
C ASP A 146 6.93 10.86 -13.32
N GLY A 147 7.25 10.25 -12.18
CA GLY A 147 8.35 9.30 -12.08
C GLY A 147 8.53 8.69 -10.70
N TYR A 148 9.27 7.59 -10.65
CA TYR A 148 9.67 6.91 -9.42
C TYR A 148 11.18 6.66 -9.40
N ASP A 149 11.85 7.21 -8.40
CA ASP A 149 13.27 6.97 -8.15
C ASP A 149 13.42 5.65 -7.39
N MET A 150 13.95 4.63 -8.07
CA MET A 150 14.16 3.30 -7.48
C MET A 150 15.22 3.28 -6.39
N LYS A 151 16.18 4.22 -6.40
CA LYS A 151 17.30 4.29 -5.45
C LYS A 151 16.85 4.94 -4.15
N ASP A 152 16.22 6.10 -4.26
CA ASP A 152 15.81 6.90 -3.10
C ASP A 152 14.35 6.64 -2.68
N HIS A 153 13.64 5.80 -3.43
CA HIS A 153 12.23 5.47 -3.24
C HIS A 153 11.30 6.70 -3.22
N LYS A 154 11.68 7.75 -3.96
CA LYS A 154 10.90 8.99 -4.08
C LYS A 154 9.96 8.89 -5.26
N LEU A 155 8.71 9.29 -5.06
CA LEU A 155 7.68 9.26 -6.07
C LEU A 155 7.22 10.69 -6.38
N THR A 156 7.44 11.14 -7.62
CA THR A 156 7.02 12.46 -8.09
C THR A 156 5.72 12.30 -8.86
N LEU A 157 4.71 13.09 -8.49
CA LEU A 157 3.39 13.03 -9.13
C LEU A 157 2.76 14.42 -9.18
N SER A 158 1.69 14.53 -9.96
CA SER A 158 0.74 15.62 -9.88
C SER A 158 -0.63 15.09 -9.44
N MET A 159 -1.17 15.62 -8.34
CA MET A 159 -2.53 15.32 -7.89
C MET A 159 -3.40 16.57 -8.05
N ASN A 160 -4.46 16.46 -8.84
CA ASN A 160 -5.36 17.58 -9.17
C ASN A 160 -4.59 18.82 -9.68
N LYS A 161 -3.60 18.59 -10.57
CA LYS A 161 -2.68 19.60 -11.13
C LYS A 161 -1.71 20.22 -10.12
N VAL A 162 -1.64 19.72 -8.89
CA VAL A 162 -0.62 20.11 -7.91
C VAL A 162 0.53 19.13 -7.97
N LYS A 163 1.72 19.62 -8.30
CA LYS A 163 2.94 18.81 -8.27
C LYS A 163 3.33 18.52 -6.82
N LEU A 164 3.57 17.26 -6.52
CA LEU A 164 3.90 16.72 -5.21
C LEU A 164 5.08 15.75 -5.31
N MET A 165 5.76 15.58 -4.19
CA MET A 165 6.71 14.49 -4.00
C MET A 165 6.27 13.66 -2.81
N ILE A 166 6.35 12.35 -2.94
CA ILE A 166 6.20 11.40 -1.85
C ILE A 166 7.59 10.90 -1.52
N GLU A 167 8.02 11.15 -0.28
CA GLU A 167 9.28 10.65 0.24
C GLU A 167 9.04 9.49 1.21
N PRO A 168 9.92 8.47 1.23
CA PRO A 168 9.83 7.39 2.20
C PRO A 168 10.05 7.94 3.62
N THR A 169 9.22 7.51 4.55
CA THR A 169 9.44 7.69 5.98
C THR A 169 10.49 6.68 6.48
N ASN A 170 10.97 6.87 7.71
CA ASN A 170 11.82 5.89 8.38
C ASN A 170 11.11 4.54 8.66
N LYS A 171 9.79 4.47 8.49
CA LYS A 171 9.00 3.23 8.61
C LYS A 171 9.06 2.49 7.27
N GLN A 172 10.18 1.83 6.98
CA GLN A 172 10.25 0.88 5.85
C GLN A 172 10.05 -0.53 6.39
N ILE A 173 9.17 -1.31 5.76
CA ILE A 173 9.00 -2.73 6.08
C ILE A 173 9.23 -3.53 4.81
N VAL A 174 10.37 -4.22 4.75
CA VAL A 174 10.57 -5.30 3.79
C VAL A 174 9.84 -6.51 4.36
N LYS A 175 8.70 -6.89 3.78
CA LYS A 175 8.01 -8.12 4.18
C LYS A 175 8.35 -9.23 3.19
N ALA A 176 8.93 -10.32 3.68
CA ALA A 176 9.02 -11.56 2.92
C ALA A 176 7.60 -12.01 2.57
N CYS A 177 7.33 -12.19 1.28
CA CYS A 177 6.01 -12.59 0.83
C CYS A 177 5.88 -14.10 1.04
N GLY A 178 5.09 -14.53 2.05
CA GLY A 178 4.91 -15.96 2.33
C GLY A 178 4.38 -16.38 3.71
N ALA A 179 4.22 -15.50 4.69
CA ALA A 179 3.53 -15.88 5.93
C ALA A 179 2.00 -15.75 5.73
N LYS A 180 1.38 -16.78 5.14
CA LYS A 180 -0.04 -17.05 5.41
C LYS A 180 -0.12 -17.76 6.77
N ASN A 181 -1.03 -17.29 7.61
CA ASN A 181 -1.39 -17.90 8.90
C ASN A 181 -1.76 -19.37 8.74
#